data_AF-A0A2S2BST7-F1
#
_entry.id   AF-A0A2S2BST7-F1
#
_cell.length_a   1.000
_cell.length_b   1.000
_cell.length_c   1.000
_cell.angle_alpha   90.00
_cell.angle_beta   90.00
_cell.angle_gamma   90.00
#
_symmetry.space_group_name_H-M   'P 1'
#
loop_
_entity.id
_entity.type
_entity.pdbx_description
1 polymer ?
#
loop_
_entity_poly.entity_id
_entity_poly.type
_entity_poly.pdbx_seq_one_letter_code
_entity_poly.pdbx_strand_id
1 'polypeptide(L)'
;MEDTASRGIQAFIADVTERGGKAVRLTHSRRNPVQVWGDDGQSRIVRVRSKLSGDWQARKQDESLDDDDTGSQFWVFVDLASEPHEFFVVPSAEVADDIRAEVDLWMMDTPGRTRTGHHAIPLSRVAHGRGRWDLLGLSGAKDPSLYSDAQRAKTAEVLHADALARTNARKKPTKAAALLDEVIDTRLEVVADFEGYRLVGRFDSDTHSLEIVRGPMQGRRFPDPTTAASAVASHISGDVETHDGWSFWRTEQGERIDLRQSSI
;
A
#
# COMPACT_ATOMS: atom_id res chain seq x y z
N MET A 1 -7.27 12.09 -8.14
CA MET A 1 -6.16 12.00 -7.17
C MET A 1 -5.41 10.72 -7.52
N GLU A 2 -4.16 10.83 -7.96
CA GLU A 2 -3.37 9.66 -8.38
C GLU A 2 -2.71 9.03 -7.16
N ASP A 3 -2.77 7.70 -7.03
CA ASP A 3 -2.25 7.00 -5.86
C ASP A 3 -0.69 6.89 -5.89
N THR A 4 -0.06 6.77 -4.72
CA THR A 4 1.40 6.67 -4.53
C THR A 4 2.07 5.62 -5.42
N ALA A 5 1.42 4.47 -5.66
CA ALA A 5 1.93 3.44 -6.53
C ALA A 5 2.04 3.93 -7.98
N SER A 6 0.98 4.57 -8.49
CA SER A 6 0.95 5.09 -9.86
C SER A 6 2.01 6.16 -10.09
N ARG A 7 2.26 7.02 -9.09
CA ARG A 7 3.35 8.00 -9.12
C ARG A 7 4.74 7.38 -9.14
N GLY A 8 4.99 6.35 -8.33
CA GLY A 8 6.30 5.70 -8.36
C GLY A 8 6.54 4.91 -9.64
N ILE A 9 5.49 4.36 -10.26
CA ILE A 9 5.60 3.75 -11.60
C ILE A 9 5.96 4.81 -12.64
N GLN A 10 5.31 5.99 -12.62
CA GLN A 10 5.64 7.08 -13.54
C GLN A 10 7.08 7.57 -13.36
N ALA A 11 7.50 7.80 -12.11
CA ALA A 11 8.87 8.19 -11.79
C ALA A 11 9.88 7.14 -12.30
N PHE A 12 9.59 5.86 -12.10
CA PHE A 12 10.41 4.76 -12.60
C PHE A 12 10.49 4.73 -14.13
N ILE A 13 9.36 4.85 -14.83
CA ILE A 13 9.33 4.87 -16.30
C ILE A 13 10.13 6.07 -16.84
N ALA A 14 10.03 7.24 -16.20
CA ALA A 14 10.82 8.41 -16.55
C ALA A 14 12.33 8.13 -16.37
N ASP A 15 12.73 7.59 -15.22
CA ASP A 15 14.14 7.27 -14.93
C ASP A 15 14.72 6.22 -15.90
N VAL A 16 13.94 5.19 -16.25
CA VAL A 16 14.33 4.21 -17.27
C VAL A 16 14.57 4.89 -18.63
N THR A 17 13.69 5.82 -19.01
CA THR A 17 13.80 6.53 -20.29
C THR A 17 15.02 7.44 -20.31
N GLU A 18 15.28 8.17 -19.22
CA GLU A 18 16.48 9.00 -19.05
C GLU A 18 17.77 8.15 -19.09
N ARG A 19 17.70 6.84 -18.86
CA ARG A 19 18.84 5.92 -18.92
C ARG A 19 18.97 5.20 -20.26
N GLY A 20 18.20 5.61 -21.26
CA GLY A 20 18.20 5.04 -22.61
C GLY A 20 17.39 3.75 -22.76
N GLY A 21 16.68 3.34 -21.71
CA GLY A 21 15.77 2.21 -21.76
C GLY A 21 14.36 2.58 -22.22
N LYS A 22 13.52 1.56 -22.31
CA LYS A 22 12.07 1.72 -22.46
C LYS A 22 11.38 0.99 -21.32
N ALA A 23 10.28 1.53 -20.82
CA ALA A 23 9.44 0.85 -19.84
C ALA A 23 7.94 1.01 -20.16
N VAL A 24 7.16 -0.05 -19.92
CA VAL A 24 5.71 -0.07 -20.11
C VAL A 24 5.06 -0.78 -18.94
N ARG A 25 4.07 -0.13 -18.30
CA ARG A 25 3.25 -0.76 -17.25
C ARG A 25 2.41 -1.88 -17.87
N LEU A 26 2.46 -3.07 -17.27
CA LEU A 26 1.60 -4.18 -17.63
C LEU A 26 0.32 -4.14 -16.76
N THR A 27 -0.81 -4.55 -17.33
CA THR A 27 -2.12 -4.44 -16.69
C THR A 27 -2.73 -5.79 -16.30
N HIS A 28 -2.01 -6.90 -16.48
CA HIS A 28 -2.49 -8.25 -16.19
C HIS A 28 -2.50 -8.60 -14.70
N SER A 29 -1.75 -7.87 -13.87
CA SER A 29 -1.72 -8.05 -12.41
C SER A 29 -1.87 -6.72 -11.67
N ARG A 30 -2.49 -6.79 -10.49
CA ARG A 30 -2.63 -5.64 -9.57
C ARG A 30 -1.35 -5.35 -8.78
N ARG A 31 -0.32 -6.19 -8.89
CA ARG A 31 0.95 -6.05 -8.17
C ARG A 31 1.91 -5.04 -8.82
N ASN A 32 1.42 -4.23 -9.76
CA ASN A 32 2.17 -3.21 -10.48
C ASN A 32 3.38 -3.73 -11.29
N PRO A 33 3.16 -4.69 -12.20
CA PRO A 33 4.20 -5.11 -13.12
C PRO A 33 4.55 -4.03 -14.14
N VAL A 34 5.85 -3.91 -14.45
CA VAL A 34 6.39 -3.06 -15.52
C VAL A 34 7.37 -3.88 -16.33
N GLN A 35 7.20 -3.92 -17.66
CA GLN A 35 8.20 -4.49 -18.56
C GLN A 35 9.21 -3.40 -18.92
N VAL A 36 10.49 -3.74 -18.78
CA VAL A 36 11.64 -2.87 -19.04
C VAL A 36 12.45 -3.50 -20.16
N TRP A 37 12.85 -2.69 -21.14
CA TRP A 37 13.81 -3.06 -22.18
C TRP A 37 15.10 -2.29 -21.92
N GLY A 38 16.18 -3.03 -21.68
CA GLY A 38 17.52 -2.50 -21.50
C GLY A 38 18.20 -2.10 -22.81
N ASP A 39 19.35 -1.45 -22.71
CA ASP A 39 20.25 -1.19 -23.83
C ASP A 39 20.94 -2.48 -24.35
N ASP A 40 20.94 -3.53 -23.52
CA ASP A 40 21.41 -4.88 -23.82
C ASP A 40 20.47 -5.67 -24.75
N GLY A 41 19.33 -5.08 -25.13
CA GLY A 41 18.31 -5.71 -25.99
C GLY A 41 17.46 -6.77 -25.29
N GLN A 42 17.66 -6.99 -23.99
CA GLN A 42 16.84 -7.91 -23.20
C GLN A 42 15.66 -7.17 -22.57
N SER A 43 14.55 -7.90 -22.38
CA SER A 43 13.41 -7.40 -21.62
C SER A 43 13.28 -8.12 -20.29
N ARG A 44 13.01 -7.37 -19.23
CA ARG A 44 12.81 -7.87 -17.87
C ARG A 44 11.47 -7.36 -17.35
N ILE A 45 10.78 -8.18 -16.58
CA ILE A 45 9.57 -7.74 -15.86
C ILE A 45 9.97 -7.40 -14.43
N VAL A 46 9.53 -6.25 -13.95
CA VAL A 46 9.77 -5.80 -12.59
C VAL A 46 8.48 -5.49 -11.85
N ARG A 47 8.51 -5.64 -10.53
CA ARG A 47 7.42 -5.22 -9.64
C ARG A 47 7.77 -3.89 -8.98
N VAL A 48 6.93 -2.87 -9.14
CA VAL A 48 7.21 -1.54 -8.56
C VAL A 48 6.50 -1.37 -7.21
N ARG A 49 7.26 -1.03 -6.17
CA ARG A 49 6.75 -0.64 -4.85
C ARG A 49 7.23 0.77 -4.52
N SER A 50 6.32 1.61 -4.06
CA SER A 50 6.57 3.04 -3.87
C SER A 50 6.21 3.46 -2.45
N LYS A 51 6.97 4.39 -1.86
CA LYS A 51 6.66 4.97 -0.56
C LYS A 51 6.83 6.49 -0.56
N LEU A 52 6.14 7.15 0.36
CA LEU A 52 6.34 8.59 0.68
C LEU A 52 6.98 8.81 2.06
N SER A 53 7.02 7.76 2.88
CA SER A 53 7.51 7.73 4.25
C SER A 53 7.50 6.29 4.75
N GLY A 54 8.22 6.01 5.83
CA GLY A 54 8.23 4.69 6.48
C GLY A 54 8.84 3.61 5.59
N ASP A 55 8.28 2.41 5.70
CA ASP A 55 8.75 1.22 4.99
C ASP A 55 7.88 0.88 3.78
N TRP A 56 8.48 0.23 2.79
CA TRP A 56 7.68 -0.34 1.72
C TRP A 56 6.85 -1.49 2.28
N GLN A 57 5.59 -1.57 1.87
CA GLN A 57 4.73 -2.66 2.30
C GLN A 57 4.80 -3.79 1.26
N ALA A 58 4.95 -5.02 1.70
CA ALA A 58 4.76 -6.24 0.93
C ALA A 58 3.67 -7.09 1.59
N ARG A 59 3.40 -8.26 1.03
CA ARG A 59 2.53 -9.27 1.65
C ARG A 59 3.41 -10.39 2.19
N LYS A 60 2.99 -11.04 3.28
CA LYS A 60 3.69 -12.24 3.77
C LYS A 60 3.74 -13.34 2.71
N GLN A 61 2.71 -13.42 1.85
CA GLN A 61 2.67 -14.36 0.72
C GLN A 61 3.65 -14.02 -0.42
N ASP A 62 4.31 -12.86 -0.39
CA ASP A 62 5.35 -12.54 -1.38
C ASP A 62 6.64 -13.35 -1.14
N GLU A 63 6.68 -14.18 -0.09
CA GLU A 63 7.72 -15.18 0.18
C GLU A 63 7.81 -16.32 -0.87
N SER A 64 6.80 -16.45 -1.73
CA SER A 64 6.70 -17.52 -2.72
C SER A 64 6.67 -16.91 -4.12
N LEU A 65 7.65 -17.26 -4.95
CA LEU A 65 7.66 -16.87 -6.36
C LEU A 65 6.58 -17.61 -7.16
N ASP A 66 6.17 -18.80 -6.71
CA ASP A 66 5.13 -19.59 -7.37
C ASP A 66 3.76 -18.88 -7.30
N ASP A 67 3.56 -18.03 -6.28
CA ASP A 67 2.35 -17.23 -6.08
C ASP A 67 2.43 -15.84 -6.75
N ASP A 68 3.53 -15.54 -7.47
CA ASP A 68 3.72 -14.30 -8.21
C ASP A 68 3.08 -14.39 -9.61
N ASP A 69 1.93 -13.74 -9.77
CA ASP A 69 1.20 -13.64 -11.02
C ASP A 69 1.81 -12.63 -12.01
N THR A 70 2.90 -11.95 -11.65
CA THR A 70 3.55 -10.95 -12.52
C THR A 70 4.66 -11.52 -13.41
N GLY A 71 5.26 -12.64 -13.02
CA GLY A 71 6.51 -13.12 -13.63
C GLY A 71 7.68 -12.16 -13.41
N SER A 72 7.69 -11.43 -12.30
CA SER A 72 8.73 -10.44 -12.02
C SER A 72 10.08 -11.12 -11.75
N GLN A 73 11.13 -10.61 -12.40
CA GLN A 73 12.51 -11.02 -12.16
C GLN A 73 13.18 -10.15 -11.10
N PHE A 74 12.71 -8.90 -10.96
CA PHE A 74 13.21 -7.93 -9.99
C PHE A 74 12.06 -7.16 -9.34
N TRP A 75 12.31 -6.66 -8.14
CA TRP A 75 11.53 -5.60 -7.53
C TRP A 75 12.28 -4.28 -7.66
N VAL A 76 11.52 -3.22 -7.90
CA VAL A 76 12.00 -1.85 -7.86
C VAL A 76 11.29 -1.12 -6.74
N PHE A 77 12.07 -0.77 -5.72
CA PHE A 77 11.62 0.06 -4.61
C PHE A 77 11.92 1.52 -4.93
N VAL A 78 10.88 2.35 -4.93
CA VAL A 78 10.93 3.78 -5.23
C VAL A 78 10.68 4.56 -3.96
N ASP A 79 11.65 5.38 -3.56
CA ASP A 79 11.48 6.36 -2.50
C ASP A 79 11.13 7.72 -3.09
N LEU A 80 9.86 8.10 -2.97
CA LEU A 80 9.33 9.38 -3.44
C LEU A 80 9.40 10.49 -2.37
N ALA A 81 10.00 10.20 -1.21
CA ALA A 81 10.29 11.21 -0.19
C ALA A 81 11.59 11.97 -0.49
N SER A 82 12.54 11.32 -1.17
CA SER A 82 13.83 11.88 -1.56
C SER A 82 13.73 12.73 -2.84
N GLU A 83 14.55 13.77 -2.93
CA GLU A 83 14.74 14.57 -4.15
C GLU A 83 16.25 14.71 -4.45
N PRO A 84 16.76 14.15 -5.58
CA PRO A 84 16.03 13.32 -6.55
C PRO A 84 15.51 12.01 -5.93
N HIS A 85 14.45 11.44 -6.52
CA HIS A 85 13.89 10.16 -6.10
C HIS A 85 14.94 9.05 -6.14
N GLU A 86 14.88 8.13 -5.18
CA GLU A 86 15.82 7.03 -5.07
C GLU A 86 15.17 5.72 -5.52
N PHE A 87 15.98 4.90 -6.19
CA PHE A 87 15.56 3.63 -6.76
C PHE A 87 16.49 2.52 -6.29
N PHE A 88 15.87 1.43 -5.85
CA PHE A 88 16.57 0.22 -5.40
C PHE A 88 16.05 -0.97 -6.19
N VAL A 89 16.94 -1.59 -6.97
CA VAL A 89 16.62 -2.76 -7.80
C VAL A 89 17.16 -4.01 -7.11
N VAL A 90 16.27 -4.95 -6.78
CA VAL A 90 16.61 -6.17 -6.05
C VAL A 90 16.00 -7.38 -6.79
N PRO A 91 16.72 -8.51 -6.95
CA PRO A 91 16.16 -9.73 -7.53
C PRO A 91 14.90 -10.20 -6.78
N SER A 92 13.87 -10.64 -7.51
CA SER A 92 12.63 -11.13 -6.90
C SER A 92 12.87 -12.33 -5.98
N ALA A 93 13.79 -13.23 -6.34
CA ALA A 93 14.16 -14.37 -5.51
C ALA A 93 14.74 -13.95 -4.15
N GLU A 94 15.58 -12.91 -4.14
CA GLU A 94 16.16 -12.39 -2.91
C GLU A 94 15.09 -11.78 -2.00
N VAL A 95 14.16 -10.99 -2.58
CA VAL A 95 13.03 -10.44 -1.82
C VAL A 95 12.15 -11.55 -1.26
N ALA A 96 11.85 -12.60 -2.05
CA ALA A 96 11.04 -13.71 -1.59
C ALA A 96 11.70 -14.50 -0.45
N ASP A 97 13.00 -14.79 -0.55
CA ASP A 97 13.75 -15.49 0.48
C ASP A 97 13.88 -14.66 1.77
N ASP A 98 14.08 -13.35 1.65
CA ASP A 98 14.13 -12.42 2.77
C ASP A 98 12.80 -12.35 3.54
N ILE A 99 11.67 -12.22 2.81
CA ILE A 99 10.33 -12.26 3.40
C ILE A 99 10.08 -13.62 4.05
N ARG A 100 10.43 -14.73 3.38
CA ARG A 100 10.26 -16.08 3.92
C ARG A 100 10.96 -16.23 5.26
N ALA A 101 12.22 -15.80 5.35
CA ALA A 101 13.02 -15.89 6.56
C ALA A 101 12.38 -15.12 7.73
N GLU A 102 11.87 -13.91 7.48
CA GLU A 102 11.18 -13.14 8.52
C GLU A 102 9.83 -13.72 8.91
N VAL A 103 9.05 -14.18 7.94
CA VAL A 103 7.75 -14.81 8.21
C VAL A 103 7.96 -16.13 8.95
N ASP A 104 9.01 -16.91 8.66
CA ASP A 104 9.35 -18.12 9.40
C ASP A 104 9.65 -17.83 10.86
N LEU A 105 10.51 -16.84 11.14
CA LEU A 105 10.82 -16.42 12.51
C LEU A 105 9.56 -15.93 13.24
N TRP A 106 8.73 -15.13 12.57
CA TRP A 106 7.46 -14.65 13.11
C TRP A 106 6.46 -15.79 13.36
N MET A 107 6.40 -16.81 12.51
CA MET A 107 5.55 -17.99 12.71
C MET A 107 6.00 -18.86 13.88
N MET A 108 7.30 -18.98 14.13
CA MET A 108 7.85 -19.75 15.26
C MET A 108 7.54 -19.12 16.62
N ASP A 109 7.40 -17.79 16.66
CA ASP A 109 7.22 -17.03 17.89
C ASP A 109 5.83 -17.21 18.53
N THR A 110 4.78 -17.49 17.75
CA THR A 110 3.43 -17.74 18.31
C THR A 110 2.67 -18.82 17.53
N PRO A 111 2.31 -19.95 18.18
CA PRO A 111 1.50 -20.99 17.57
C PRO A 111 0.11 -20.46 17.13
N GLY A 112 -0.31 -20.82 15.92
CA GLY A 112 -1.63 -20.46 15.37
C GLY A 112 -1.64 -19.26 14.42
N ARG A 113 -0.50 -18.59 14.23
CA ARG A 113 -0.33 -17.56 13.20
C ARG A 113 -0.56 -18.11 11.78
N THR A 114 -0.99 -17.24 10.87
CA THR A 114 -1.12 -17.57 9.44
C THR A 114 -0.19 -16.68 8.61
N ARG A 115 0.31 -17.21 7.48
CA ARG A 115 1.21 -16.49 6.55
C ARG A 115 0.47 -15.46 5.69
N THR A 116 -0.45 -14.74 6.30
CA THR A 116 -1.31 -13.72 5.70
C THR A 116 -1.07 -12.37 6.34
N GLY A 117 -1.37 -11.31 5.61
CA GLY A 117 -1.19 -9.92 6.07
C GLY A 117 0.02 -9.26 5.43
N HIS A 118 0.37 -8.08 5.95
CA HIS A 118 1.45 -7.26 5.42
C HIS A 118 2.80 -7.66 6.00
N HIS A 119 3.84 -7.27 5.27
CA HIS A 119 5.22 -7.41 5.67
C HIS A 119 5.96 -6.12 5.33
N ALA A 120 6.52 -5.44 6.32
CA ALA A 120 7.25 -4.20 6.12
C ALA A 120 8.67 -4.50 5.63
N ILE A 121 9.08 -3.87 4.53
CA ILE A 121 10.44 -3.96 3.98
C ILE A 121 11.15 -2.64 4.29
N PRO A 122 12.03 -2.61 5.31
CA PRO A 122 12.78 -1.42 5.66
C PRO A 122 13.91 -1.14 4.66
N LEU A 123 14.35 0.12 4.62
CA LEU A 123 15.43 0.56 3.73
C LEU A 123 16.72 -0.25 3.88
N SER A 124 17.06 -0.66 5.11
CA SER A 124 18.27 -1.46 5.38
C SER A 124 18.31 -2.76 4.58
N ARG A 125 17.16 -3.38 4.27
CA ARG A 125 17.08 -4.63 3.52
C ARG A 125 17.20 -4.49 2.01
N VAL A 126 17.04 -3.28 1.48
CA VAL A 126 17.09 -3.02 0.03
C VAL A 126 18.21 -2.05 -0.35
N ALA A 127 18.97 -1.54 0.62
CA ALA A 127 19.97 -0.51 0.43
C ALA A 127 21.07 -0.92 -0.58
N HIS A 128 21.42 -2.21 -0.66
CA HIS A 128 22.39 -2.74 -1.62
C HIS A 128 21.88 -2.74 -3.07
N GLY A 129 20.55 -2.69 -3.27
CA GLY A 129 19.94 -2.53 -4.58
C GLY A 129 20.02 -1.10 -5.11
N ARG A 130 20.51 -0.14 -4.32
CA ARG A 130 20.56 1.27 -4.70
C ARG A 130 21.36 1.47 -5.97
N GLY A 131 20.73 2.08 -6.98
CA GLY A 131 21.41 2.41 -8.24
C GLY A 131 21.82 1.20 -9.07
N ARG A 132 21.34 -0.02 -8.76
CA ARG A 132 21.60 -1.26 -9.49
C ARG A 132 20.82 -1.37 -10.80
N TRP A 133 20.91 -0.30 -11.61
CA TRP A 133 20.30 -0.22 -12.94
C TRP A 133 20.92 -1.21 -13.94
N ASP A 134 22.16 -1.63 -13.67
CA ASP A 134 22.85 -2.70 -14.40
C ASP A 134 22.05 -4.01 -14.42
N LEU A 135 21.31 -4.32 -13.36
CA LEU A 135 20.46 -5.51 -13.29
C LEU A 135 19.32 -5.47 -14.31
N LEU A 136 18.92 -4.27 -14.73
CA LEU A 136 17.89 -4.05 -15.74
C LEU A 136 18.46 -3.89 -17.14
N GLY A 137 19.79 -3.96 -17.31
CA GLY A 137 20.47 -3.64 -18.57
C GLY A 137 20.35 -2.16 -18.90
N LEU A 138 20.44 -1.28 -17.90
CA LEU A 138 20.31 0.17 -18.09
C LEU A 138 21.58 0.89 -17.65
N SER A 139 21.85 2.02 -18.31
CA SER A 139 22.96 2.88 -17.96
C SER A 139 22.83 3.42 -16.52
N GLY A 140 23.94 3.38 -15.79
CA GLY A 140 24.06 4.07 -14.50
C GLY A 140 24.01 5.59 -14.64
N ALA A 141 24.39 6.12 -15.81
CA ALA A 141 24.31 7.54 -16.13
C ALA A 141 22.95 7.89 -16.74
N LYS A 142 22.44 9.07 -16.37
CA LYS A 142 21.24 9.65 -16.98
C LYS A 142 21.63 10.58 -18.13
N ASP A 143 20.89 10.49 -19.22
CA ASP A 143 20.80 11.49 -20.27
C ASP A 143 19.37 12.07 -20.31
N PRO A 144 19.14 13.23 -19.67
CA PRO A 144 17.83 13.86 -19.61
C PRO A 144 17.25 14.24 -20.99
N SER A 145 18.08 14.31 -22.04
CA SER A 145 17.61 14.65 -23.40
C SER A 145 16.78 13.53 -24.04
N LEU A 146 16.94 12.29 -23.56
CA LEU A 146 16.18 11.12 -24.01
C LEU A 146 14.72 11.15 -23.53
N TYR A 147 14.42 11.94 -22.50
CA TYR A 147 13.07 12.21 -22.05
C TYR A 147 12.57 13.50 -22.73
N SER A 148 11.60 13.38 -23.65
CA SER A 148 11.17 14.53 -24.45
C SER A 148 10.66 15.68 -23.58
N ASP A 149 10.80 16.93 -24.03
CA ASP A 149 10.35 18.11 -23.27
C ASP A 149 8.86 18.06 -22.91
N ALA A 150 8.03 17.49 -23.79
CA ALA A 150 6.61 17.28 -23.54
C ALA A 150 6.35 16.22 -22.44
N GLN A 151 7.14 15.14 -22.41
CA GLN A 151 7.07 14.13 -21.35
C GLN A 151 7.62 14.68 -20.02
N ARG A 152 8.70 15.47 -20.07
CA ARG A 152 9.25 16.20 -18.90
C ARG A 152 8.25 17.16 -18.30
N ALA A 153 7.61 18.01 -19.11
CA ALA A 153 6.63 18.97 -18.63
C ALA A 153 5.42 18.28 -17.97
N LYS A 154 4.88 17.23 -18.61
CA LYS A 154 3.75 16.48 -18.07
C LYS A 154 4.09 15.77 -16.76
N THR A 155 5.28 15.18 -16.66
CA THR A 155 5.74 14.52 -15.43
C THR A 155 6.06 15.53 -14.33
N ALA A 156 6.69 16.66 -14.67
CA ALA A 156 6.98 17.75 -13.74
C ALA A 156 5.70 18.39 -13.17
N GLU A 157 4.67 18.59 -14.00
CA GLU A 157 3.34 19.05 -13.54
C GLU A 157 2.73 18.08 -12.54
N VAL A 158 2.77 16.77 -12.81
CA VAL A 158 2.23 15.75 -11.91
C VAL A 158 3.00 15.70 -10.59
N LEU A 159 4.34 15.74 -10.64
CA LEU A 159 5.18 15.72 -9.44
C LEU A 159 5.01 17.01 -8.61
N HIS A 160 4.93 18.18 -9.27
CA HIS A 160 4.74 19.47 -8.61
C HIS A 160 3.35 19.60 -7.98
N ALA A 161 2.30 19.16 -8.67
CA ALA A 161 0.94 19.13 -8.13
C ALA A 161 0.86 18.26 -6.86
N ASP A 162 1.60 17.16 -6.83
CA ASP A 162 1.65 16.31 -5.64
C ASP A 162 2.49 16.93 -4.50
N ALA A 163 3.65 17.52 -4.81
CA ALA A 163 4.43 18.24 -3.81
C ALA A 163 3.59 19.33 -3.12
N LEU A 164 2.80 20.07 -3.92
CA LEU A 164 1.82 21.05 -3.43
C LEU A 164 0.73 20.40 -2.57
N ALA A 165 0.16 19.27 -3.02
CA ALA A 165 -0.85 18.51 -2.27
C ALA A 165 -0.32 18.05 -0.91
N ARG A 166 0.96 17.64 -0.81
CA ARG A 166 1.60 17.27 0.46
C ARG A 166 1.75 18.46 1.40
N THR A 167 2.20 19.62 0.91
CA THR A 167 2.26 20.85 1.72
C THR A 167 0.89 21.30 2.21
N ASN A 168 -0.16 21.07 1.43
CA ASN A 168 -1.53 21.41 1.80
C ASN A 168 -2.15 20.40 2.77
N ALA A 169 -1.90 19.10 2.59
CA ALA A 169 -2.33 18.04 3.50
C ALA A 169 -1.67 18.18 4.90
N ARG A 170 -0.43 18.66 4.96
CA ARG A 170 0.24 19.02 6.22
C ARG A 170 -0.38 20.23 6.94
N LYS A 171 -1.17 21.05 6.24
CA LYS A 171 -1.72 22.32 6.74
C LYS A 171 -3.23 22.32 7.02
N LYS A 172 -4.00 21.33 6.56
CA LYS A 172 -5.47 21.37 6.64
C LYS A 172 -6.03 20.33 7.62
N PRO A 173 -6.81 20.73 8.64
CA PRO A 173 -7.68 19.81 9.35
C PRO A 173 -8.88 19.46 8.45
N THR A 174 -9.19 18.17 8.33
CA THR A 174 -10.15 17.63 7.36
C THR A 174 -11.59 17.80 7.84
N LYS A 175 -12.36 18.67 7.19
CA LYS A 175 -13.83 18.65 7.23
C LYS A 175 -14.39 19.00 5.86
N ALA A 176 -15.01 18.01 5.20
CA ALA A 176 -16.14 18.15 4.28
C ALA A 176 -16.32 16.85 3.48
N ALA A 177 -17.37 16.10 3.83
CA ALA A 177 -18.00 15.07 3.01
C ALA A 177 -19.41 15.55 2.61
N ALA A 178 -20.08 14.70 1.82
CA ALA A 178 -21.46 14.74 1.31
C ALA A 178 -21.60 15.44 -0.06
N LEU A 179 -22.34 14.87 -1.02
CA LEU A 179 -23.67 14.25 -0.90
C LEU A 179 -23.84 13.09 -1.90
N LEU A 180 -24.68 12.09 -1.57
CA LEU A 180 -25.68 11.45 -2.45
C LEU A 180 -26.61 10.52 -1.63
N ASP A 181 -27.91 10.83 -1.70
CA ASP A 181 -29.16 10.12 -1.35
C ASP A 181 -29.22 9.10 -0.18
N GLU A 182 -29.94 9.52 0.87
CA GLU A 182 -30.31 8.75 2.07
C GLU A 182 -31.42 7.73 1.79
N VAL A 183 -31.05 6.46 1.82
CA VAL A 183 -31.88 5.46 2.50
C VAL A 183 -31.47 5.54 3.97
N ILE A 184 -32.38 5.97 4.85
CA ILE A 184 -32.11 6.05 6.29
C ILE A 184 -31.92 4.62 6.82
N ASP A 185 -30.69 4.14 6.77
CA ASP A 185 -30.22 3.01 7.57
C ASP A 185 -30.04 3.55 8.99
N THR A 186 -30.88 3.11 9.92
CA THR A 186 -30.84 3.55 11.33
C THR A 186 -29.61 3.04 12.07
N ARG A 187 -28.76 2.23 11.41
CA ARG A 187 -27.48 1.76 11.96
C ARG A 187 -26.44 2.87 11.93
N LEU A 188 -25.78 3.05 13.06
CA LEU A 188 -24.72 4.03 13.27
C LEU A 188 -23.48 3.67 12.46
N GLU A 189 -23.04 4.57 11.57
CA GLU A 189 -21.75 4.40 10.89
C GLU A 189 -20.60 4.64 11.87
N VAL A 190 -19.68 3.69 11.91
CA VAL A 190 -18.52 3.70 12.79
C VAL A 190 -17.25 3.48 11.97
N VAL A 191 -16.17 4.13 12.38
CA VAL A 191 -14.88 4.14 11.71
C VAL A 191 -13.77 3.77 12.69
N ALA A 192 -12.77 3.05 12.19
CA ALA A 192 -11.54 2.79 12.91
C ALA A 192 -10.37 2.98 11.94
N ASP A 193 -9.32 3.67 12.39
CA ASP A 193 -8.07 3.75 11.64
C ASP A 193 -7.10 2.75 12.28
N PHE A 194 -6.79 1.66 11.60
CA PHE A 194 -5.97 0.56 12.13
C PHE A 194 -4.96 0.09 11.09
N GLU A 195 -3.67 0.13 11.44
CA GLU A 195 -2.53 -0.27 10.60
C GLU A 195 -2.63 0.20 9.13
N GLY A 196 -2.98 1.48 8.93
CA GLY A 196 -3.08 2.10 7.61
C GLY A 196 -4.40 1.87 6.87
N TYR A 197 -5.33 1.11 7.44
CA TYR A 197 -6.71 0.98 6.95
C TYR A 197 -7.64 1.95 7.66
N ARG A 198 -8.49 2.63 6.88
CA ARG A 198 -9.71 3.23 7.41
C ARG A 198 -10.87 2.25 7.23
N LEU A 199 -11.20 1.59 8.32
CA LEU A 199 -12.31 0.66 8.43
C LEU A 199 -13.60 1.45 8.58
N VAL A 200 -14.65 1.02 7.88
CA VAL A 200 -16.00 1.55 8.03
C VAL A 200 -16.92 0.39 8.33
N GLY A 201 -17.65 0.48 9.43
CA GLY A 201 -18.66 -0.46 9.85
C GLY A 201 -20.01 0.21 10.06
N ARG A 202 -21.08 -0.59 10.05
CA ARG A 202 -22.42 -0.20 10.48
C ARG A 202 -22.75 -0.94 11.76
N PHE A 203 -22.93 -0.19 12.83
CA PHE A 203 -23.32 -0.66 14.14
C PHE A 203 -24.83 -0.54 14.32
N ASP A 204 -25.46 -1.64 14.69
CA ASP A 204 -26.88 -1.72 14.96
C ASP A 204 -27.10 -1.61 16.48
N SER A 205 -27.69 -0.51 16.95
CA SER A 205 -27.85 -0.24 18.38
C SER A 205 -28.79 -1.20 19.08
N ASP A 206 -29.75 -1.78 18.35
CA ASP A 206 -30.77 -2.67 18.93
C ASP A 206 -30.21 -4.08 19.14
N THR A 207 -29.44 -4.56 18.17
CA THR A 207 -28.85 -5.91 18.19
C THR A 207 -27.41 -5.96 18.66
N HIS A 208 -26.78 -4.78 18.84
CA HIS A 208 -25.34 -4.57 19.03
C HIS A 208 -24.45 -5.16 17.93
N SER A 209 -25.01 -5.63 16.82
CA SER A 209 -24.24 -6.24 15.75
C SER A 209 -23.47 -5.20 14.95
N LEU A 210 -22.31 -5.59 14.42
CA LEU A 210 -21.47 -4.71 13.60
C LEU A 210 -21.16 -5.38 12.26
N GLU A 211 -21.48 -4.70 11.17
CA GLU A 211 -21.17 -5.14 9.80
C GLU A 211 -20.04 -4.31 9.22
N ILE A 212 -19.03 -4.95 8.62
CA ILE A 212 -17.95 -4.23 7.95
C ILE A 212 -18.41 -3.82 6.56
N VAL A 213 -18.58 -2.51 6.35
CA VAL A 213 -19.01 -1.93 5.08
C VAL A 213 -17.81 -1.61 4.19
N ARG A 214 -16.66 -1.28 4.78
CA ARG A 214 -15.42 -0.98 4.04
C ARG A 214 -14.19 -1.41 4.83
N GLY A 215 -13.28 -2.07 4.13
CA GLY A 215 -12.02 -2.57 4.69
C GLY A 215 -11.91 -4.09 4.58
N PRO A 216 -10.84 -4.67 5.14
CA PRO A 216 -10.70 -6.11 5.24
C PRO A 216 -11.92 -6.72 5.93
N MET A 217 -12.38 -7.88 5.45
CA MET A 217 -13.62 -8.54 5.91
C MET A 217 -14.92 -7.83 5.52
N GLN A 218 -14.92 -6.96 4.49
CA GLN A 218 -16.13 -6.32 3.95
C GLN A 218 -17.27 -7.31 3.67
N GLY A 219 -18.49 -6.92 4.06
CA GLY A 219 -19.72 -7.71 3.96
C GLY A 219 -19.91 -8.72 5.09
N ARG A 220 -18.93 -8.86 6.01
CA ARG A 220 -19.09 -9.73 7.18
C ARG A 220 -19.79 -8.99 8.30
N ARG A 221 -20.74 -9.68 8.93
CA ARG A 221 -21.45 -9.24 10.14
C ARG A 221 -20.93 -10.00 11.35
N PHE A 222 -20.75 -9.26 12.44
CA PHE A 222 -20.26 -9.76 13.70
C PHE A 222 -21.31 -9.54 14.79
N PRO A 223 -21.35 -10.40 15.81
CA PRO A 223 -22.34 -10.33 16.87
C PRO A 223 -22.19 -9.08 17.74
N ASP A 224 -20.98 -8.52 17.83
CA ASP A 224 -20.68 -7.34 18.64
C ASP A 224 -19.43 -6.59 18.12
N PRO A 225 -19.21 -5.33 18.54
CA PRO A 225 -18.09 -4.52 18.06
C PRO A 225 -16.71 -5.03 18.47
N THR A 226 -16.61 -5.73 19.61
CA THR A 226 -15.34 -6.27 20.14
C THR A 226 -14.91 -7.48 19.33
N THR A 227 -15.84 -8.37 18.99
CA THR A 227 -15.61 -9.47 18.07
C THR A 227 -15.23 -8.95 16.69
N ALA A 228 -15.91 -7.89 16.19
CA ALA A 228 -15.56 -7.26 14.93
C ALA A 228 -14.14 -6.66 14.95
N ALA A 229 -13.80 -5.89 15.99
CA ALA A 229 -12.49 -5.24 16.14
C ALA A 229 -11.37 -6.28 16.20
N SER A 230 -11.51 -7.28 17.08
CA SER A 230 -10.52 -8.34 17.25
C SER A 230 -10.35 -9.17 15.98
N ALA A 231 -11.45 -9.51 15.29
CA ALA A 231 -11.39 -10.29 14.06
C ALA A 231 -10.73 -9.51 12.91
N VAL A 232 -11.07 -8.24 12.73
CA VAL A 232 -10.50 -7.39 11.67
C VAL A 232 -9.03 -7.07 11.96
N ALA A 233 -8.69 -6.74 13.20
CA ALA A 233 -7.31 -6.49 13.62
C ALA A 233 -6.45 -7.74 13.44
N SER A 234 -6.92 -8.90 13.93
CA SER A 234 -6.23 -10.19 13.73
C SER A 234 -6.05 -10.54 12.26
N HIS A 235 -7.04 -10.22 11.42
CA HIS A 235 -6.95 -10.47 9.99
C HIS A 235 -5.94 -9.54 9.29
N ILE A 236 -5.83 -8.28 9.73
CA ILE A 236 -4.93 -7.29 9.17
C ILE A 236 -3.49 -7.59 9.55
N SER A 237 -3.23 -7.82 10.82
CA SER A 237 -1.87 -8.11 11.31
C SER A 237 -1.44 -9.55 11.03
N GLY A 238 -2.39 -10.47 10.91
CA GLY A 238 -2.17 -11.90 10.82
C GLY A 238 -1.84 -12.56 12.17
N ASP A 239 -1.87 -11.82 13.27
CA ASP A 239 -1.70 -12.33 14.63
C ASP A 239 -3.06 -12.47 15.36
N VAL A 240 -3.09 -13.14 16.52
CA VAL A 240 -4.28 -13.13 17.37
C VAL A 240 -4.31 -11.84 18.18
N GLU A 241 -5.18 -10.92 17.78
CA GLU A 241 -5.37 -9.64 18.46
C GLU A 241 -6.68 -9.57 19.21
N THR A 242 -6.63 -8.96 20.40
CA THR A 242 -7.83 -8.66 21.20
C THR A 242 -7.93 -7.15 21.37
N HIS A 243 -8.99 -6.57 20.83
CA HIS A 243 -9.27 -5.14 20.92
C HIS A 243 -10.64 -4.91 21.53
N ASP A 244 -10.73 -3.95 22.45
CA ASP A 244 -12.00 -3.44 22.94
C ASP A 244 -12.72 -2.67 21.83
N GLY A 245 -13.79 -3.26 21.29
CA GLY A 245 -14.55 -2.71 20.16
C GLY A 245 -15.14 -1.33 20.44
N TRP A 246 -15.46 -1.03 21.68
CA TRP A 246 -16.06 0.26 22.07
C TRP A 246 -15.04 1.41 22.05
N SER A 247 -13.75 1.08 22.15
CA SER A 247 -12.65 2.03 22.00
C SER A 247 -12.05 2.05 20.60
N PHE A 248 -12.10 0.90 19.91
CA PHE A 248 -11.55 0.69 18.58
C PHE A 248 -12.38 1.41 17.51
N TRP A 249 -13.70 1.26 17.59
CA TRP A 249 -14.64 1.90 16.68
C TRP A 249 -15.09 3.26 17.23
N ARG A 250 -15.12 4.27 16.36
CA ARG A 250 -15.54 5.64 16.68
C ARG A 250 -16.62 6.08 15.70
N THR A 251 -17.52 6.96 16.10
CA THR A 251 -18.44 7.58 15.14
C THR A 251 -17.67 8.49 14.17
N GLU A 252 -18.28 8.86 13.04
CA GLU A 252 -17.64 9.79 12.08
C GLU A 252 -17.28 11.15 12.72
N GLN A 253 -17.98 11.53 13.78
CA GLN A 253 -17.74 12.75 14.57
C GLN A 253 -16.56 12.60 15.56
N GLY A 254 -15.93 11.42 15.61
CA GLY A 254 -14.79 11.12 16.48
C GLY A 254 -15.16 10.76 17.91
N GLU A 255 -16.46 10.68 18.21
CA GLU A 255 -16.97 10.26 19.51
C GLU A 255 -16.88 8.73 19.65
N ARG A 256 -16.67 8.25 20.87
CA ARG A 256 -16.79 6.81 21.17
C ARG A 256 -18.22 6.38 20.92
N ILE A 257 -18.42 5.11 20.59
CA ILE A 257 -19.78 4.53 20.53
C ILE A 257 -20.35 4.60 21.95
N ASP A 258 -21.21 5.57 22.20
CA ASP A 258 -21.70 5.87 23.55
C ASP A 258 -22.72 4.80 23.95
N LEU A 259 -22.54 4.20 25.14
CA LEU A 259 -23.46 3.21 25.73
C LEU A 259 -24.81 3.82 26.13
N ARG A 260 -25.07 5.09 25.79
CA ARG A 260 -26.22 5.87 26.27
C ARG A 260 -26.83 6.72 25.16
N GLN A 261 -27.53 6.08 24.23
CA GLN A 261 -28.78 6.66 23.74
C GLN A 261 -29.89 5.65 24.02
N SER A 262 -30.56 5.93 25.14
CA SER A 262 -31.53 5.10 25.82
C SER A 262 -32.85 5.00 25.07
N SER A 263 -33.53 3.89 25.34
CA SER A 263 -34.98 3.78 25.52
C SER A 263 -35.80 5.05 25.26
N ILE A 264 -36.73 4.93 24.33
CA ILE A 264 -38.10 5.42 24.50
C ILE A 264 -39.03 4.21 24.34
#